data_AF-A0A7C5LN46-F1
#
_entry.id   AF-A0A7C5LN46-F1
#
_cell.length_a   1.000
_cell.length_b   1.000
_cell.length_c   1.000
_cell.angle_alpha   90.00
_cell.angle_beta   90.00
_cell.angle_gamma   90.00
#
_symmetry.space_group_name_H-M   'P 1'
#
loop_
_entity.id
_entity.type
_entity.pdbx_description
1 polymer ?
#
loop_
_entity_poly.entity_id
_entity_poly.type
_entity_poly.pdbx_seq_one_letter_code
_entity_poly.pdbx_strand_id
1 'polypeptide(L)'
;MSQFDNPTALTVGATGKLCGLNYRVIGRVVLGTNVDGETWYWNEYNLLDDSGQNATLVFEETENGPEWKLFVQFEPLTPMTAAEAARKKVGDTVALNDKPVPITFVGRSRVYHIEGQAPEGVEIGDIANYFNADTGFEMQVASWTGDEIEFYRGIDVSVDDVAVGFRLPVEKLTGGGLVAAVEESESDSRSIAKFVPLVIIAAVALLAVVSFNASQKQRWPAPPRKPPTPPDRLTGAAAVPIHGRLAAVKSHTVVEMARVGSRYDCHEYRLRDDGGESWLLVNGLAGSPAEWHLLRPSSPAVALTPTLTPTGAAALRVGQTLTLDDTLFTVWDLFQARVAGAETMFGLLARAGSRWVMIRWTAENIECYLGQPVPERELLAETK
;
A
#
# COMPACT_ATOMS: atom_id res chain seq x y z
N MET A 1 0.95 6.84 32.63
CA MET A 1 0.81 7.19 31.22
C MET A 1 -0.68 7.30 30.93
N SER A 2 -1.14 8.38 30.30
CA SER A 2 -2.54 8.51 29.91
C SER A 2 -2.83 7.54 28.76
N GLN A 3 -4.10 7.15 28.58
CA GLN A 3 -4.53 6.31 27.45
C GLN A 3 -4.36 6.98 26.07
N PHE A 4 -4.00 8.26 26.03
CA PHE A 4 -3.77 9.04 24.79
C PHE A 4 -2.30 9.41 24.59
N ASP A 5 -1.42 8.94 25.47
CA ASP A 5 0.02 9.12 25.31
C ASP A 5 0.46 8.53 23.97
N ASN A 6 1.41 9.20 23.31
CA ASN A 6 1.91 8.75 22.02
C ASN A 6 2.66 7.42 22.18
N PRO A 7 2.16 6.31 21.58
CA PRO A 7 2.79 5.01 21.74
C PRO A 7 4.05 4.84 20.88
N THR A 8 4.37 5.82 20.02
CA THR A 8 5.50 5.75 19.08
C THR A 8 6.49 6.90 19.28
N ALA A 9 7.69 6.77 18.73
CA ALA A 9 8.69 7.84 18.68
C ALA A 9 8.38 8.94 17.65
N LEU A 10 7.34 8.80 16.82
CA LEU A 10 6.98 9.81 15.82
C LEU A 10 6.23 10.95 16.50
N THR A 11 6.81 12.16 16.53
CA THR A 11 6.25 13.32 17.24
C THR A 11 5.86 14.44 16.28
N VAL A 12 4.96 15.34 16.73
CA VAL A 12 4.69 16.58 16.02
C VAL A 12 5.99 17.38 15.80
N GLY A 13 6.16 17.93 14.61
CA GLY A 13 7.37 18.61 14.15
C GLY A 13 8.42 17.70 13.52
N ALA A 14 8.29 16.37 13.63
CA ALA A 14 9.18 15.44 12.94
C ALA A 14 9.10 15.64 11.42
N THR A 15 10.24 15.59 10.75
CA THR A 15 10.33 15.62 9.30
C THR A 15 10.94 14.32 8.79
N GLY A 16 10.45 13.84 7.66
CA GLY A 16 10.88 12.58 7.10
C GLY A 16 10.46 12.42 5.65
N LYS A 17 10.87 11.31 5.04
CA LYS A 17 10.53 11.00 3.65
C LYS A 17 9.81 9.66 3.57
N LEU A 18 8.59 9.67 3.02
CA LEU A 18 7.80 8.47 2.77
C LEU A 18 7.33 8.47 1.32
N CYS A 19 7.38 7.31 0.66
CA CYS A 19 6.92 7.14 -0.73
C CYS A 19 7.50 8.19 -1.71
N GLY A 20 8.72 8.67 -1.44
CA GLY A 20 9.40 9.69 -2.25
C GLY A 20 9.02 11.15 -1.97
N LEU A 21 8.12 11.40 -1.02
CA LEU A 21 7.69 12.74 -0.61
C LEU A 21 8.27 13.11 0.74
N ASN A 22 8.74 14.36 0.88
CA ASN A 22 9.11 14.90 2.17
C ASN A 22 7.85 15.31 2.90
N TYR A 23 7.74 14.92 4.16
CA TYR A 23 6.63 15.25 5.04
C TYR A 23 7.12 15.88 6.32
N ARG A 24 6.29 16.78 6.86
CA ARG A 24 6.35 17.22 8.25
C ARG A 24 5.10 16.74 8.98
N VAL A 25 5.27 16.14 10.15
CA VAL A 25 4.16 15.84 11.07
C VAL A 25 3.68 17.15 11.67
N ILE A 26 2.49 17.60 11.27
CA ILE A 26 1.90 18.86 11.76
C ILE A 26 0.96 18.66 12.95
N GLY A 27 0.44 17.45 13.13
CA GLY A 27 -0.39 17.09 14.27
C GLY A 27 -0.54 15.60 14.45
N ARG A 28 -1.13 15.19 15.57
CA ARG A 28 -1.54 13.84 15.89
C ARG A 28 -2.96 13.87 16.45
N VAL A 29 -3.81 12.98 15.96
CA VAL A 29 -5.17 12.76 16.45
C VAL A 29 -5.25 11.35 17.01
N VAL A 30 -5.83 11.19 18.20
CA VAL A 30 -6.20 9.86 18.70
C VAL A 30 -7.68 9.69 18.47
N LEU A 31 -8.03 8.74 17.63
CA LEU A 31 -9.41 8.35 17.39
C LEU A 31 -9.70 7.04 18.11
N GLY A 32 -10.98 6.80 18.33
CA GLY A 32 -11.43 5.50 18.81
C GLY A 32 -12.81 5.14 18.32
N THR A 33 -13.09 3.84 18.31
CA THR A 33 -14.38 3.26 17.93
C THR A 33 -14.79 2.24 18.98
N ASN A 34 -16.10 2.13 19.24
CA ASN A 34 -16.58 1.13 20.18
C ASN A 34 -16.81 -0.21 19.46
N VAL A 35 -16.09 -1.24 19.86
CA VAL A 35 -16.23 -2.60 19.36
C VAL A 35 -16.57 -3.50 20.53
N ASP A 36 -17.74 -4.13 20.47
CA ASP A 36 -18.21 -5.08 21.49
C ASP A 36 -18.16 -4.55 22.95
N GLY A 37 -18.37 -3.24 23.12
CA GLY A 37 -18.39 -2.57 24.43
C GLY A 37 -17.03 -2.00 24.85
N GLU A 38 -15.96 -2.31 24.14
CA GLU A 38 -14.62 -1.78 24.38
C GLU A 38 -14.30 -0.65 23.40
N THR A 39 -13.56 0.36 23.86
CA THR A 39 -13.09 1.42 22.95
C THR A 39 -11.72 1.03 22.43
N TRP A 40 -11.66 0.79 21.12
CA TRP A 40 -10.42 0.59 20.41
C TRP A 40 -9.86 1.94 19.97
N TYR A 41 -8.56 2.17 20.15
CA TYR A 41 -7.91 3.44 19.81
C TYR A 41 -6.85 3.25 18.72
N TRP A 42 -6.70 4.24 17.86
CA TRP A 42 -5.59 4.35 16.91
C TRP A 42 -5.08 5.79 16.85
N ASN A 43 -3.88 5.95 16.30
CA ASN A 43 -3.24 7.25 16.15
C ASN A 43 -3.18 7.63 14.68
N GLU A 44 -3.54 8.87 14.38
CA GLU A 44 -3.43 9.47 13.06
C GLU A 44 -2.46 10.64 13.12
N TYR A 45 -1.34 10.52 12.43
CA TYR A 45 -0.36 11.58 12.26
C TYR A 45 -0.68 12.38 11.00
N ASN A 46 -1.03 13.65 11.18
CA ASN A 46 -1.30 14.57 10.08
C ASN A 46 0.04 15.00 9.47
N LEU A 47 0.22 14.68 8.20
CA LEU A 47 1.41 14.99 7.44
C LEU A 47 1.12 16.11 6.44
N LEU A 48 2.07 17.03 6.31
CA LEU A 48 2.07 18.07 5.27
C LEU A 48 3.33 17.91 4.42
N ASP A 49 3.16 17.81 3.10
CA ASP A 49 4.29 17.76 2.18
C ASP A 49 4.78 19.15 1.76
N ASP A 50 5.92 19.19 1.04
CA ASP A 50 6.53 20.44 0.55
C ASP A 50 5.64 21.21 -0.44
N SER A 51 4.63 20.56 -1.02
CA SER A 51 3.65 21.17 -1.94
C SER A 51 2.39 21.68 -1.22
N GLY A 52 2.31 21.48 0.09
CA GLY A 52 1.15 21.84 0.91
C GLY A 52 0.01 20.83 0.85
N GLN A 53 0.23 19.62 0.31
CA GLN A 53 -0.78 18.56 0.33
C GLN A 53 -0.75 17.80 1.65
N ASN A 54 -1.94 17.46 2.14
CA ASN A 54 -2.11 16.68 3.36
C ASN A 54 -2.08 15.18 3.07
N ALA A 55 -1.51 14.43 3.99
CA ALA A 55 -1.64 12.98 4.09
C ALA A 55 -1.82 12.58 5.55
N THR A 56 -2.36 11.38 5.79
CA THR A 56 -2.54 10.86 7.15
C THR A 56 -1.78 9.56 7.30
N LEU A 57 -0.78 9.54 8.17
CA LEU A 57 -0.09 8.31 8.53
C LEU A 57 -0.74 7.74 9.77
N VAL A 58 -1.33 6.56 9.63
CA VAL A 58 -2.09 5.86 10.67
C VAL A 58 -1.16 4.86 11.34
N PHE A 59 -1.20 4.83 12.66
CA PHE A 59 -0.61 3.79 13.49
C PHE A 59 -1.70 3.09 14.31
N GLU A 60 -1.70 1.76 14.21
CA GLU A 60 -2.54 0.86 15.00
C GLU A 60 -1.68 -0.26 15.56
N GLU A 61 -1.96 -0.70 16.79
CA GLU A 61 -1.36 -1.91 17.35
C GLU A 61 -2.38 -3.05 17.25
N THR A 62 -2.19 -3.97 16.30
CA THR A 62 -3.12 -5.09 16.08
C THR A 62 -2.66 -6.35 16.82
N GLU A 63 -3.47 -7.41 16.78
CA GLU A 63 -3.05 -8.72 17.30
C GLU A 63 -1.80 -9.28 16.59
N ASN A 64 -1.52 -8.82 15.36
CA ASN A 64 -0.35 -9.22 14.59
C ASN A 64 0.84 -8.28 14.79
N GLY A 65 0.71 -7.28 15.66
CA GLY A 65 1.71 -6.27 15.93
C GLY A 65 1.38 -4.90 15.34
N PRO A 66 2.35 -3.98 15.33
CA PRO A 66 2.14 -2.61 14.85
C PRO A 66 1.92 -2.58 13.34
N GLU A 67 0.88 -1.87 12.93
CA GLU A 67 0.53 -1.64 11.53
C GLU A 67 0.54 -0.15 11.22
N TRP A 68 1.11 0.19 10.06
CA TRP A 68 1.22 1.56 9.57
C TRP A 68 0.59 1.65 8.18
N LYS A 69 -0.26 2.66 7.98
CA LYS A 69 -0.82 2.96 6.64
C LYS A 69 -0.77 4.44 6.34
N LEU A 70 -0.41 4.78 5.10
CA LEU A 70 -0.41 6.15 4.61
C LEU A 70 -1.65 6.39 3.74
N PHE A 71 -2.50 7.33 4.15
CA PHE A 71 -3.71 7.73 3.47
C PHE A 71 -3.55 9.08 2.77
N VAL A 72 -4.10 9.17 1.57
CA VAL A 72 -4.27 10.42 0.83
C VAL A 72 -5.71 10.56 0.38
N GLN A 73 -6.24 11.78 0.41
CA GLN A 73 -7.56 12.08 -0.13
C GLN A 73 -7.56 11.94 -1.65
N PHE A 74 -8.68 11.50 -2.23
CA PHE A 74 -8.87 11.46 -3.67
C PHE A 74 -10.32 11.69 -4.04
N GLU A 75 -10.56 12.10 -5.28
CA GLU A 75 -11.91 12.17 -5.84
C GLU A 75 -12.23 10.86 -6.59
N PRO A 76 -13.27 10.11 -6.20
CA PRO A 76 -13.67 8.90 -6.90
C PRO A 76 -14.13 9.17 -8.33
N LEU A 77 -13.97 8.20 -9.21
CA LEU A 77 -14.51 8.25 -10.57
C LEU A 77 -16.04 8.19 -10.59
N THR A 78 -16.62 7.48 -9.63
CA THR A 78 -18.06 7.45 -9.37
C THR A 78 -18.26 7.82 -7.89
N PRO A 79 -18.28 9.12 -7.56
CA PRO A 79 -18.49 9.56 -6.19
C PRO A 79 -19.88 9.14 -5.72
N MET A 80 -19.99 8.78 -4.45
CA MET A 80 -21.26 8.49 -3.80
C MET A 80 -21.56 9.56 -2.76
N THR A 81 -22.83 9.77 -2.47
CA THR A 81 -23.30 10.65 -1.40
C THR A 81 -23.11 9.99 -0.02
N ALA A 82 -23.05 10.79 1.03
CA ALA A 82 -23.07 10.28 2.42
C ALA A 82 -24.28 9.37 2.69
N ALA A 83 -25.45 9.71 2.13
CA ALA A 83 -26.65 8.88 2.26
C ALA A 83 -26.49 7.51 1.57
N GLU A 84 -25.80 7.44 0.44
CA GLU A 84 -25.46 6.18 -0.23
C GLU A 84 -24.46 5.36 0.58
N ALA A 85 -23.40 5.99 1.10
CA ALA A 85 -22.42 5.36 1.96
C ALA A 85 -23.06 4.80 3.24
N ALA A 86 -23.98 5.54 3.86
CA ALA A 86 -24.71 5.12 5.06
C ALA A 86 -25.59 3.87 4.86
N ARG A 87 -25.97 3.56 3.61
CA ARG A 87 -26.72 2.33 3.29
C ARG A 87 -25.82 1.11 3.08
N LYS A 88 -24.51 1.32 2.93
CA LYS A 88 -23.56 0.26 2.68
C LYS A 88 -23.34 -0.61 3.91
N LYS A 89 -23.00 -1.87 3.66
CA LYS A 89 -22.74 -2.89 4.67
C LYS A 89 -21.47 -3.66 4.31
N VAL A 90 -20.87 -4.31 5.32
CA VAL A 90 -19.81 -5.28 5.09
C VAL A 90 -20.28 -6.34 4.09
N GLY A 91 -19.46 -6.62 3.07
CA GLY A 91 -19.76 -7.50 1.96
C GLY A 91 -20.35 -6.80 0.72
N ASP A 92 -20.89 -5.59 0.84
CA ASP A 92 -21.25 -4.79 -0.33
C ASP A 92 -20.01 -4.41 -1.12
N THR A 93 -20.12 -4.26 -2.43
CA THR A 93 -19.02 -3.74 -3.27
C THR A 93 -19.19 -2.25 -3.55
N VAL A 94 -18.06 -1.54 -3.61
CA VAL A 94 -17.96 -0.14 -4.04
C VAL A 94 -16.93 -0.02 -5.16
N ALA A 95 -17.16 0.88 -6.11
CA ALA A 95 -16.27 1.10 -7.25
C ALA A 95 -15.80 2.56 -7.29
N LEU A 96 -14.98 2.95 -6.30
CA LEU A 96 -14.49 4.33 -6.20
C LEU A 96 -13.39 4.64 -7.24
N ASN A 97 -12.61 3.62 -7.65
CA ASN A 97 -11.54 3.71 -8.66
C ASN A 97 -11.70 2.62 -9.76
N ASP A 98 -12.87 2.54 -10.39
CA ASP A 98 -13.28 1.61 -11.47
C ASP A 98 -13.33 0.10 -11.15
N LYS A 99 -12.61 -0.37 -10.13
CA LYS A 99 -12.65 -1.77 -9.68
C LYS A 99 -13.61 -1.91 -8.51
N PRO A 100 -14.55 -2.88 -8.55
CA PRO A 100 -15.36 -3.23 -7.39
C PRO A 100 -14.48 -3.79 -6.27
N VAL A 101 -14.51 -3.14 -5.11
CA VAL A 101 -13.83 -3.54 -3.88
C VAL A 101 -14.89 -3.86 -2.82
N PRO A 102 -14.80 -5.02 -2.14
CA PRO A 102 -15.72 -5.32 -1.06
C PRO A 102 -15.47 -4.42 0.14
N ILE A 103 -16.54 -3.92 0.74
CA ILE A 103 -16.52 -3.27 2.04
C ILE A 103 -16.21 -4.33 3.08
N THR A 104 -15.13 -4.13 3.81
CA THR A 104 -14.63 -5.01 4.85
C THR A 104 -15.01 -4.51 6.23
N PHE A 105 -15.16 -3.19 6.40
CA PHE A 105 -15.53 -2.57 7.67
C PHE A 105 -16.59 -1.49 7.49
N VAL A 106 -17.49 -1.37 8.46
CA VAL A 106 -18.33 -0.17 8.64
C VAL A 106 -18.29 0.17 10.12
N GLY A 107 -18.03 1.42 10.46
CA GLY A 107 -17.98 1.84 11.85
C GLY A 107 -18.17 3.32 12.06
N ARG A 108 -17.90 3.72 13.30
CA ARG A 108 -18.13 5.08 13.78
C ARG A 108 -16.96 5.48 14.67
N SER A 109 -16.15 6.42 14.21
CA SER A 109 -15.00 6.93 14.94
C SER A 109 -15.42 8.09 15.84
N ARG A 110 -14.67 8.32 16.91
CA ARG A 110 -14.71 9.53 17.73
C ARG A 110 -13.30 10.07 17.92
N VAL A 111 -13.14 11.39 17.90
CA VAL A 111 -11.89 12.06 18.24
C VAL A 111 -11.76 12.19 19.76
N TYR A 112 -10.70 11.63 20.34
CA TYR A 112 -10.46 11.65 21.78
C TYR A 112 -9.35 12.59 22.20
N HIS A 113 -8.36 12.81 21.34
CA HIS A 113 -7.22 13.65 21.65
C HIS A 113 -6.66 14.28 20.37
N ILE A 114 -6.14 15.50 20.51
CA ILE A 114 -5.47 16.24 19.44
C ILE A 114 -4.18 16.84 20.03
N GLU A 115 -3.08 16.66 19.31
CA GLU A 115 -1.78 17.23 19.58
C GLU A 115 -1.30 17.98 18.32
N GLY A 116 -0.80 19.21 18.46
CA GLY A 116 -0.40 20.02 17.32
C GLY A 116 -1.59 20.55 16.51
N GLN A 117 -1.45 20.55 15.18
CA GLN A 117 -2.47 21.05 14.26
C GLN A 117 -3.49 19.96 13.91
N ALA A 118 -4.74 20.20 14.29
CA ALA A 118 -5.88 19.39 13.85
C ALA A 118 -6.12 19.57 12.33
N PRO A 119 -6.71 18.57 11.65
CA PRO A 119 -7.29 18.80 10.34
C PRO A 119 -8.38 19.89 10.44
N GLU A 120 -8.58 20.65 9.36
CA GLU A 120 -9.49 21.81 9.33
C GLU A 120 -10.94 21.45 9.70
N GLY A 121 -11.41 21.84 10.87
CA GLY A 121 -12.77 21.56 11.35
C GLY A 121 -12.90 20.33 12.25
N VAL A 122 -11.78 19.71 12.67
CA VAL A 122 -11.78 18.62 13.66
C VAL A 122 -11.59 19.18 15.06
N GLU A 123 -12.49 18.79 15.95
CA GLU A 123 -12.47 19.05 17.38
C GLU A 123 -12.52 17.76 18.20
N ILE A 124 -12.12 17.85 19.47
CA ILE A 124 -12.25 16.72 20.40
C ILE A 124 -13.74 16.42 20.63
N GLY A 125 -14.12 15.16 20.50
CA GLY A 125 -15.49 14.68 20.67
C GLY A 125 -16.25 14.48 19.37
N ASP A 126 -15.69 14.95 18.25
CA ASP A 126 -16.27 14.78 16.92
C ASP A 126 -16.41 13.32 16.52
N ILE A 127 -17.41 13.05 15.68
CA ILE A 127 -17.80 11.69 15.31
C ILE A 127 -18.07 11.60 13.82
N ALA A 128 -17.38 10.71 13.14
CA ALA A 128 -17.64 10.34 11.75
C ALA A 128 -18.13 8.90 11.64
N ASN A 129 -18.99 8.62 10.67
CA ASN A 129 -19.23 7.26 10.21
C ASN A 129 -18.28 6.98 9.05
N TYR A 130 -17.91 5.73 8.86
CA TYR A 130 -17.02 5.37 7.78
C TYR A 130 -17.24 3.93 7.37
N PHE A 131 -16.79 3.62 6.17
CA PHE A 131 -16.54 2.25 5.75
C PHE A 131 -15.14 2.13 5.15
N ASN A 132 -14.57 0.95 5.31
CA ASN A 132 -13.34 0.56 4.63
C ASN A 132 -13.69 -0.47 3.58
N ALA A 133 -13.20 -0.27 2.38
CA ALA A 133 -13.19 -1.23 1.30
C ALA A 133 -11.74 -1.62 1.05
N ASP A 134 -11.37 -2.85 1.41
CA ASP A 134 -9.97 -3.28 1.48
C ASP A 134 -9.73 -4.48 0.57
N THR A 135 -8.60 -4.43 -0.13
CA THR A 135 -8.11 -5.49 -1.02
C THR A 135 -6.88 -6.22 -0.48
N GLY A 136 -6.41 -5.84 0.71
CA GLY A 136 -5.19 -6.31 1.36
C GLY A 136 -3.90 -5.62 0.91
N PHE A 137 -3.99 -4.62 0.03
CA PHE A 137 -2.86 -3.83 -0.46
C PHE A 137 -3.22 -2.36 -0.60
N GLU A 138 -4.43 -2.12 -1.10
CA GLU A 138 -5.05 -0.80 -1.13
C GLU A 138 -6.30 -0.84 -0.27
N MET A 139 -6.41 0.14 0.63
CA MET A 139 -7.60 0.39 1.41
C MET A 139 -8.27 1.67 0.91
N GLN A 140 -9.55 1.59 0.59
CA GLN A 140 -10.38 2.75 0.27
C GLN A 140 -11.28 3.04 1.45
N VAL A 141 -11.27 4.28 1.91
CA VAL A 141 -12.10 4.72 3.03
C VAL A 141 -13.07 5.74 2.50
N ALA A 142 -14.35 5.54 2.78
CA ALA A 142 -15.33 6.61 2.70
C ALA A 142 -15.69 7.00 4.12
N SER A 143 -15.47 8.26 4.47
CA SER A 143 -15.77 8.81 5.78
C SER A 143 -16.78 9.92 5.59
N TRP A 144 -17.83 9.93 6.41
CA TRP A 144 -18.87 10.93 6.30
C TRP A 144 -19.42 11.34 7.65
N THR A 145 -19.84 12.59 7.69
CA THR A 145 -20.57 13.17 8.80
C THR A 145 -21.70 14.01 8.23
N GLY A 146 -22.94 13.66 8.63
CA GLY A 146 -24.17 14.14 8.00
C GLY A 146 -24.14 13.96 6.48
N ASP A 147 -24.15 15.06 5.74
CA ASP A 147 -24.22 15.05 4.28
C ASP A 147 -22.84 15.17 3.60
N GLU A 148 -21.80 15.49 4.35
CA GLU A 148 -20.43 15.62 3.83
C GLU A 148 -19.72 14.26 3.85
N ILE A 149 -19.07 13.92 2.75
CA ILE A 149 -18.36 12.67 2.55
C ILE A 149 -17.01 12.93 1.88
N GLU A 150 -16.00 12.23 2.38
CA GLU A 150 -14.64 12.29 1.87
C GLU A 150 -14.13 10.88 1.60
N PHE A 151 -13.25 10.78 0.61
CA PHE A 151 -12.69 9.52 0.15
C PHE A 151 -11.18 9.52 0.25
N TYR A 152 -10.65 8.43 0.77
CA TYR A 152 -9.24 8.28 1.02
C TYR A 152 -8.75 6.95 0.53
N ARG A 153 -7.50 6.96 0.09
CA ARG A 153 -6.81 5.75 -0.33
C ARG A 153 -5.57 5.56 0.53
N GLY A 154 -5.55 4.44 1.22
CA GLY A 154 -4.47 3.97 2.06
C GLY A 154 -3.61 2.94 1.36
N ILE A 155 -2.31 3.01 1.61
CA ILE A 155 -1.34 1.95 1.30
C ILE A 155 -0.64 1.51 2.59
N ASP A 156 -0.21 0.26 2.62
CA ASP A 156 0.66 -0.24 3.68
C ASP A 156 2.03 0.45 3.64
N VAL A 157 2.50 0.85 4.82
CA VAL A 157 3.85 1.34 5.02
C VAL A 157 4.50 0.42 6.05
N SER A 158 5.71 -0.08 5.78
CA SER A 158 6.36 -0.93 6.77
C SER A 158 6.89 -0.09 7.93
N VAL A 159 7.01 -0.69 9.11
CA VAL A 159 7.66 -0.04 10.26
C VAL A 159 9.08 0.40 9.93
N ASP A 160 9.79 -0.36 9.10
CA ASP A 160 11.14 -0.02 8.62
C ASP A 160 11.12 1.22 7.73
N ASP A 161 10.13 1.37 6.84
CA ASP A 161 9.99 2.55 5.99
C ASP A 161 9.67 3.80 6.82
N VAL A 162 8.85 3.68 7.87
CA VAL A 162 8.60 4.79 8.82
C VAL A 162 9.87 5.14 9.59
N ALA A 163 10.59 4.12 10.08
CA ALA A 163 11.83 4.28 10.83
C ALA A 163 12.90 4.98 10.00
N VAL A 164 13.18 4.47 8.80
CA VAL A 164 14.15 5.03 7.86
C VAL A 164 13.71 6.43 7.42
N GLY A 165 12.43 6.57 7.04
CA GLY A 165 11.87 7.80 6.52
C GLY A 165 11.99 8.96 7.50
N PHE A 166 11.68 8.74 8.78
CA PHE A 166 11.73 9.75 9.85
C PHE A 166 13.00 9.71 10.70
N ARG A 167 13.97 8.84 10.37
CA ARG A 167 15.22 8.64 11.12
C ARG A 167 14.99 8.27 12.58
N LEU A 168 14.05 7.38 12.82
CA LEU A 168 13.63 6.91 14.13
C LEU A 168 14.18 5.50 14.40
N PRO A 169 14.47 5.16 15.66
CA PRO A 169 14.81 3.79 16.05
C PRO A 169 13.58 2.89 15.92
N VAL A 170 13.72 1.78 15.19
CA VAL A 170 12.63 0.83 14.88
C VAL A 170 11.96 0.32 16.15
N GLU A 171 12.73 0.07 17.22
CA GLU A 171 12.24 -0.48 18.49
C GLU A 171 11.31 0.48 19.23
N LYS A 172 11.27 1.76 18.84
CA LYS A 172 10.36 2.78 19.39
C LYS A 172 9.18 3.10 18.49
N LEU A 173 9.04 2.39 17.37
CA LEU A 173 7.88 2.47 16.47
C LEU A 173 6.98 1.24 16.57
N THR A 174 7.50 0.17 17.17
CA THR A 174 6.72 -0.91 17.75
C THR A 174 6.22 -0.44 19.12
N GLY A 175 4.91 -0.39 19.35
CA GLY A 175 4.33 0.04 20.64
C GLY A 175 5.09 -0.57 21.82
N GLY A 176 5.42 0.26 22.82
CA GLY A 176 6.28 -0.14 23.94
C GLY A 176 5.62 -1.20 24.83
N GLY A 177 5.81 -2.47 24.50
CA GLY A 177 5.51 -3.60 25.39
C GLY A 177 6.54 -3.70 26.52
N LEU A 178 6.18 -3.17 27.69
CA LEU A 178 6.81 -3.48 28.97
C LEU A 178 6.62 -4.99 29.25
N VAL A 179 7.68 -5.78 29.10
CA VAL A 179 7.73 -7.16 29.62
C VAL A 179 8.36 -7.15 31.02
N ALA A 180 7.69 -7.81 31.97
CA ALA A 180 8.01 -8.11 33.38
C ALA A 180 7.52 -7.07 34.42
N ALA A 181 6.79 -7.43 35.48
CA ALA A 181 6.80 -8.69 36.24
C ALA A 181 5.39 -9.18 36.61
N VAL A 182 5.18 -10.49 36.48
CA VAL A 182 4.05 -11.22 37.06
C VAL A 182 4.37 -11.45 38.53
N GLU A 183 3.63 -10.81 39.43
CA GLU A 183 3.42 -11.35 40.77
C GLU A 183 2.31 -12.41 40.67
N GLU A 184 2.65 -13.63 41.06
CA GLU A 184 1.70 -14.73 41.24
C GLU A 184 0.66 -14.34 42.30
N SER A 185 -0.61 -14.37 41.90
CA SER A 185 -1.72 -14.57 42.85
C SER A 185 -2.75 -15.48 42.19
N GLU A 186 -2.85 -16.69 42.73
CA GLU A 186 -3.89 -17.67 42.43
C GLU A 186 -5.28 -17.12 42.75
N SER A 187 -6.21 -17.19 41.79
CA SER A 187 -7.64 -17.37 42.09
C SER A 187 -8.43 -17.73 40.82
N ASP A 188 -8.61 -19.04 40.67
CA ASP A 188 -9.74 -19.80 40.13
C ASP A 188 -10.81 -19.17 39.19
N SER A 189 -11.00 -19.92 38.09
CA SER A 189 -12.28 -20.27 37.45
C SER A 189 -12.89 -19.40 36.33
N ARG A 190 -12.76 -19.97 35.11
CA ARG A 190 -13.74 -20.04 33.99
C ARG A 190 -14.30 -18.72 33.45
N SER A 191 -13.70 -18.24 32.35
CA SER A 191 -14.48 -18.01 31.13
C SER A 191 -13.62 -18.17 29.87
N ILE A 192 -14.20 -18.80 28.87
CA ILE A 192 -13.60 -19.22 27.60
C ILE A 192 -13.29 -17.99 26.75
N ALA A 193 -12.00 -17.72 26.54
CA ALA A 193 -11.49 -16.71 25.63
C ALA A 193 -11.96 -17.01 24.20
N LYS A 194 -12.77 -16.11 23.64
CA LYS A 194 -13.08 -16.08 22.21
C LYS A 194 -12.11 -15.14 21.54
N PHE A 195 -11.16 -15.72 20.83
CA PHE A 195 -10.24 -15.10 19.89
C PHE A 195 -10.99 -14.35 18.77
N VAL A 196 -10.63 -13.09 18.52
CA VAL A 196 -11.12 -12.27 17.41
C VAL A 196 -9.95 -11.44 16.85
N PRO A 197 -9.36 -11.80 15.70
CA PRO A 197 -8.36 -10.95 15.06
C PRO A 197 -9.03 -9.71 14.49
N LEU A 198 -8.74 -8.57 15.11
CA LEU A 198 -9.21 -7.24 14.72
C LEU A 198 -8.05 -6.53 14.02
N VAL A 199 -8.22 -6.25 12.72
CA VAL A 199 -7.38 -5.31 11.96
C VAL A 199 -8.35 -4.22 11.49
N ILE A 200 -8.37 -3.05 12.15
CA ILE A 200 -9.28 -1.93 11.84
C ILE A 200 -8.44 -0.73 11.42
N ILE A 201 -8.12 -0.65 10.14
CA ILE A 201 -7.30 0.47 9.70
C ILE A 201 -8.16 1.65 9.28
N ALA A 202 -8.13 2.67 10.14
CA ALA A 202 -8.49 4.09 10.02
C ALA A 202 -9.71 4.58 9.24
N ALA A 203 -10.39 5.50 9.92
CA ALA A 203 -11.37 6.45 9.40
C ALA A 203 -10.70 7.82 9.29
N VAL A 204 -10.52 8.33 8.07
CA VAL A 204 -9.94 9.66 7.90
C VAL A 204 -11.02 10.73 8.14
N ALA A 205 -10.74 11.76 8.93
CA ALA A 205 -11.70 12.81 9.32
C ALA A 205 -11.73 13.98 8.31
N LEU A 206 -12.93 14.45 7.89
CA LEU A 206 -13.59 15.71 8.35
C LEU A 206 -15.13 15.82 8.06
N LEU A 207 -15.83 16.80 8.69
CA LEU A 207 -17.24 16.68 9.22
C LEU A 207 -18.37 17.65 8.72
N ALA A 208 -19.66 17.20 8.71
CA ALA A 208 -20.84 17.89 9.32
C ALA A 208 -22.12 17.05 9.72
N VAL A 209 -22.40 16.80 11.02
CA VAL A 209 -23.70 16.55 11.76
C VAL A 209 -24.57 15.22 11.69
N VAL A 210 -24.57 14.45 12.82
CA VAL A 210 -25.60 13.70 13.64
C VAL A 210 -26.63 12.65 13.06
N SER A 211 -26.55 11.36 13.48
CA SER A 211 -27.59 10.54 14.23
C SER A 211 -27.51 8.97 14.11
N PHE A 212 -28.06 8.27 15.12
CA PHE A 212 -27.96 6.85 15.59
C PHE A 212 -28.60 5.67 14.74
N ASN A 213 -28.02 4.45 14.74
CA ASN A 213 -28.41 3.23 15.55
C ASN A 213 -28.13 1.81 14.92
N ALA A 214 -27.65 0.89 15.78
CA ALA A 214 -27.84 -0.58 15.88
C ALA A 214 -27.19 -1.63 14.91
N SER A 215 -26.04 -2.15 15.37
CA SER A 215 -25.51 -3.55 15.49
C SER A 215 -26.08 -4.73 14.65
N GLN A 216 -25.20 -5.38 13.87
CA GLN A 216 -25.22 -6.82 13.54
C GLN A 216 -23.79 -7.38 13.40
N LYS A 217 -23.48 -8.49 14.09
CA LYS A 217 -22.17 -9.15 14.15
C LYS A 217 -21.98 -10.12 12.98
N GLN A 218 -20.85 -10.06 12.24
CA GLN A 218 -20.40 -11.19 11.40
C GLN A 218 -18.90 -11.13 11.04
N ARG A 219 -18.33 -12.32 10.74
CA ARG A 219 -16.90 -12.69 10.70
C ARG A 219 -16.19 -12.40 9.36
N TRP A 220 -14.87 -12.18 9.44
CA TRP A 220 -13.96 -11.77 8.36
C TRP A 220 -13.27 -12.92 7.60
N PRO A 221 -12.87 -12.71 6.33
CA PRO A 221 -11.98 -13.59 5.57
C PRO A 221 -10.49 -13.18 5.68
N ALA A 222 -9.59 -14.17 5.60
CA ALA A 222 -8.14 -14.01 5.69
C ALA A 222 -7.53 -13.27 4.47
N PRO A 223 -6.34 -12.64 4.59
CA PRO A 223 -5.62 -12.05 3.46
C PRO A 223 -5.48 -13.05 2.30
N PRO A 224 -5.47 -12.58 1.04
CA PRO A 224 -5.33 -13.45 -0.11
C PRO A 224 -4.06 -14.27 0.03
N ARG A 225 -4.23 -15.60 0.04
CA ARG A 225 -3.11 -16.52 0.21
C ARG A 225 -2.10 -16.29 -0.90
N LYS A 226 -0.85 -16.00 -0.51
CA LYS A 226 0.28 -16.03 -1.43
C LYS A 226 0.42 -17.48 -1.95
N PRO A 227 0.31 -17.72 -3.26
CA PRO A 227 0.60 -19.02 -3.82
C PRO A 227 2.10 -19.34 -3.62
N PRO A 228 2.50 -20.62 -3.66
CA PRO A 228 3.91 -20.99 -3.64
C PRO A 228 4.67 -20.25 -4.75
N THR A 229 5.92 -19.89 -4.46
CA THR A 229 6.85 -19.33 -5.44
C THR A 229 6.87 -20.24 -6.68
N PRO A 230 6.70 -19.69 -7.89
CA PRO A 230 6.85 -20.48 -9.11
C PRO A 230 8.22 -21.18 -9.17
N PRO A 231 8.34 -22.32 -9.86
CA PRO A 231 9.65 -22.92 -10.08
C PRO A 231 10.50 -21.99 -10.95
N ASP A 232 11.77 -21.82 -10.60
CA ASP A 232 12.75 -21.20 -11.47
C ASP A 232 12.90 -22.07 -12.74
N ARG A 233 12.54 -21.48 -13.88
CA ARG A 233 12.55 -22.17 -15.18
C ARG A 233 13.86 -22.02 -15.94
N LEU A 234 14.77 -21.18 -15.44
CA LEU A 234 16.10 -20.96 -16.03
C LEU A 234 17.21 -21.41 -15.06
N THR A 235 16.88 -22.25 -14.06
CA THR A 235 17.87 -22.77 -13.12
C THR A 235 19.04 -23.43 -13.86
N GLY A 236 20.23 -22.87 -13.66
CA GLY A 236 21.47 -23.37 -14.27
C GLY A 236 21.70 -22.95 -15.73
N ALA A 237 20.78 -22.19 -16.34
CA ALA A 237 21.01 -21.63 -17.67
C ALA A 237 22.06 -20.51 -17.60
N ALA A 238 23.19 -20.69 -18.29
CA ALA A 238 24.24 -19.67 -18.37
C ALA A 238 23.86 -18.54 -19.35
N ALA A 239 23.00 -18.81 -20.32
CA ALA A 239 22.53 -17.87 -21.33
C ALA A 239 21.13 -18.24 -21.84
N VAL A 240 20.43 -17.25 -22.39
CA VAL A 240 19.12 -17.40 -23.02
C VAL A 240 19.10 -16.77 -24.42
N PRO A 241 18.41 -17.37 -25.39
CA PRO A 241 18.19 -16.75 -26.70
C PRO A 241 17.26 -15.52 -26.59
N ILE A 242 17.73 -14.38 -27.12
CA ILE A 242 17.01 -13.12 -27.24
C ILE A 242 17.22 -12.60 -28.66
N HIS A 243 16.13 -12.45 -29.43
CA HIS A 243 16.16 -11.89 -30.78
C HIS A 243 17.23 -12.52 -31.69
N GLY A 244 17.49 -13.82 -31.54
CA GLY A 244 18.49 -14.57 -32.31
C GLY A 244 19.93 -14.46 -31.80
N ARG A 245 20.18 -13.79 -30.66
CA ARG A 245 21.47 -13.73 -29.96
C ARG A 245 21.40 -14.47 -28.63
N LEU A 246 22.53 -14.94 -28.13
CA LEU A 246 22.62 -15.49 -26.77
C LEU A 246 22.96 -14.37 -25.78
N ALA A 247 22.10 -14.15 -24.80
CA ALA A 247 22.34 -13.24 -23.69
C ALA A 247 22.69 -14.02 -22.43
N ALA A 248 23.83 -13.71 -21.82
CA ALA A 248 24.28 -14.37 -20.60
C ALA A 248 23.40 -13.94 -19.41
N VAL A 249 22.98 -14.91 -18.59
CA VAL A 249 22.29 -14.65 -17.32
C VAL A 249 23.32 -14.17 -16.30
N LYS A 250 23.17 -12.92 -15.84
CA LYS A 250 24.10 -12.27 -14.90
C LYS A 250 23.65 -12.39 -13.45
N SER A 251 22.34 -12.33 -13.23
CA SER A 251 21.77 -12.56 -11.90
C SER A 251 20.33 -13.03 -12.04
N HIS A 252 19.85 -13.70 -10.99
CA HIS A 252 18.48 -14.13 -10.80
C HIS A 252 18.03 -13.71 -9.40
N THR A 253 16.83 -13.14 -9.33
CA THR A 253 16.20 -12.73 -8.08
C THR A 253 14.73 -13.14 -8.08
N VAL A 254 14.23 -13.59 -6.93
CA VAL A 254 12.79 -13.74 -6.68
C VAL A 254 12.28 -12.45 -6.07
N VAL A 255 11.26 -11.87 -6.71
CA VAL A 255 10.63 -10.62 -6.28
C VAL A 255 9.21 -10.91 -5.86
N GLU A 256 8.87 -10.59 -4.62
CA GLU A 256 7.47 -10.61 -4.17
C GLU A 256 6.76 -9.39 -4.77
N MET A 257 5.68 -9.66 -5.48
CA MET A 257 4.80 -8.67 -6.09
C MET A 257 3.49 -8.63 -5.32
N ALA A 258 3.14 -7.45 -4.81
CA ALA A 258 1.85 -7.18 -4.20
C ALA A 258 1.06 -6.21 -5.08
N ARG A 259 -0.19 -6.57 -5.36
CA ARG A 259 -1.16 -5.80 -6.14
C ARG A 259 -2.52 -5.84 -5.45
N VAL A 260 -3.43 -4.99 -5.91
CA VAL A 260 -4.84 -5.00 -5.50
C VAL A 260 -5.44 -6.41 -5.68
N GLY A 261 -5.69 -7.11 -4.56
CA GLY A 261 -6.32 -8.43 -4.51
C GLY A 261 -5.42 -9.62 -4.85
N SER A 262 -4.10 -9.44 -5.01
CA SER A 262 -3.20 -10.55 -5.31
C SER A 262 -1.78 -10.32 -4.79
N ARG A 263 -1.16 -11.40 -4.30
CA ARG A 263 0.25 -11.42 -3.93
C ARG A 263 0.87 -12.68 -4.50
N TYR A 264 2.02 -12.57 -5.14
CA TYR A 264 2.71 -13.69 -5.77
C TYR A 264 4.19 -13.37 -5.92
N ASP A 265 5.00 -14.37 -6.25
CA ASP A 265 6.40 -14.15 -6.59
C ASP A 265 6.60 -14.17 -8.11
N CYS A 266 7.46 -13.29 -8.61
CA CYS A 266 7.97 -13.35 -9.98
C CYS A 266 9.49 -13.59 -9.95
N HIS A 267 10.02 -14.10 -11.07
CA HIS A 267 11.46 -14.27 -11.24
C HIS A 267 11.99 -13.19 -12.15
N GLU A 268 13.02 -12.48 -11.70
CA GLU A 268 13.72 -11.47 -12.47
C GLU A 268 15.13 -11.95 -12.82
N TYR A 269 15.46 -11.93 -14.11
CA TYR A 269 16.76 -12.28 -14.64
C TYR A 269 17.40 -11.06 -15.28
N ARG A 270 18.57 -10.68 -14.80
CA ARG A 270 19.39 -9.65 -15.45
C ARG A 270 20.23 -10.33 -16.53
N LEU A 271 20.08 -9.89 -17.76
CA LEU A 271 20.74 -10.49 -18.92
C LEU A 271 21.67 -9.48 -19.56
N ARG A 272 22.73 -9.97 -20.20
CA ARG A 272 23.62 -9.15 -21.03
C ARG A 272 24.09 -9.91 -22.26
N ASP A 273 23.90 -9.33 -23.44
CA ASP A 273 24.38 -9.91 -24.69
C ASP A 273 25.88 -9.63 -24.92
N ASP A 274 26.42 -10.19 -26.00
CA ASP A 274 27.80 -10.01 -26.44
C ASP A 274 28.10 -8.57 -26.91
N GLY A 275 27.08 -7.85 -27.37
CA GLY A 275 27.12 -6.41 -27.67
C GLY A 275 27.14 -5.50 -26.44
N GLY A 276 26.97 -6.06 -25.23
CA GLY A 276 26.91 -5.31 -23.97
C GLY A 276 25.52 -4.75 -23.64
N GLU A 277 24.52 -5.00 -24.48
CA GLU A 277 23.14 -4.60 -24.24
C GLU A 277 22.59 -5.36 -23.03
N SER A 278 21.93 -4.64 -22.12
CA SER A 278 21.42 -5.20 -20.88
C SER A 278 19.90 -5.32 -20.96
N TRP A 279 19.38 -6.44 -20.48
CA TRP A 279 17.95 -6.73 -20.49
C TRP A 279 17.48 -7.19 -19.10
N LEU A 280 16.20 -6.99 -18.83
CA LEU A 280 15.48 -7.56 -17.70
C LEU A 280 14.42 -8.52 -18.26
N LEU A 281 14.61 -9.81 -18.00
CA LEU A 281 13.63 -10.83 -18.32
C LEU A 281 12.84 -11.13 -17.05
N VAL A 282 11.52 -11.06 -17.11
CA VAL A 282 10.62 -11.29 -15.96
C VAL A 282 9.67 -12.44 -16.27
N ASN A 283 9.63 -13.46 -15.41
CA ASN A 283 8.61 -14.50 -15.43
C ASN A 283 7.56 -14.23 -14.35
N GLY A 284 6.30 -14.12 -14.76
CA GLY A 284 5.20 -13.81 -13.84
C GLY A 284 4.96 -12.32 -13.62
N LEU A 285 5.38 -11.43 -14.53
CA LEU A 285 5.23 -9.99 -14.32
C LEU A 285 3.80 -9.60 -13.98
N ALA A 286 2.77 -10.12 -14.67
CA ALA A 286 1.34 -9.88 -14.44
C ALA A 286 0.64 -10.91 -13.54
N GLY A 287 1.41 -11.75 -12.82
CA GLY A 287 0.88 -12.73 -11.87
C GLY A 287 0.66 -14.14 -12.43
N SER A 288 0.99 -14.38 -13.70
CA SER A 288 0.92 -15.70 -14.32
C SER A 288 2.31 -16.33 -14.51
N PRO A 289 2.60 -17.51 -13.94
CA PRO A 289 3.90 -18.16 -14.10
C PRO A 289 4.20 -18.63 -15.54
N ALA A 290 3.21 -18.59 -16.44
CA ALA A 290 3.39 -18.89 -17.87
C ALA A 290 3.80 -17.68 -18.71
N GLU A 291 3.73 -16.48 -18.12
CA GLU A 291 3.98 -15.22 -18.81
C GLU A 291 5.44 -14.81 -18.68
N TRP A 292 6.02 -14.35 -19.78
CA TRP A 292 7.38 -13.84 -19.82
C TRP A 292 7.40 -12.47 -20.48
N HIS A 293 8.20 -11.57 -19.91
CA HIS A 293 8.39 -10.21 -20.41
C HIS A 293 9.87 -9.94 -20.61
N LEU A 294 10.25 -9.53 -21.81
CA LEU A 294 11.60 -9.07 -22.08
C LEU A 294 11.59 -7.55 -22.13
N LEU A 295 12.31 -6.92 -21.21
CA LEU A 295 12.32 -5.49 -21.01
C LEU A 295 13.74 -4.94 -21.15
N ARG A 296 13.91 -3.85 -21.89
CA ARG A 296 15.16 -3.09 -21.95
C ARG A 296 15.09 -1.91 -20.97
N PRO A 297 16.18 -1.59 -20.26
CA PRO A 297 16.28 -0.32 -19.55
C PRO A 297 16.06 0.84 -20.52
N SER A 298 15.21 1.79 -20.12
CA SER A 298 15.03 3.05 -20.83
C SER A 298 15.51 4.19 -19.93
N SER A 299 16.19 5.18 -20.51
CA SER A 299 16.65 6.32 -19.74
C SER A 299 15.45 7.20 -19.35
N PRO A 300 15.18 7.40 -18.05
CA PRO A 300 14.07 8.26 -17.62
C PRO A 300 14.23 9.72 -18.08
N ALA A 301 15.46 10.12 -18.41
CA ALA A 301 15.80 11.48 -18.86
C ALA A 301 15.32 11.83 -20.28
N VAL A 302 15.06 10.84 -21.14
CA VAL A 302 14.78 11.09 -22.57
C VAL A 302 13.27 11.15 -22.86
N ALA A 303 12.43 10.62 -21.97
CA ALA A 303 11.17 10.09 -22.45
C ALA A 303 9.89 10.76 -21.93
N LEU A 304 9.95 11.65 -20.93
CA LEU A 304 8.73 12.23 -20.34
C LEU A 304 8.86 13.76 -20.21
N THR A 305 7.91 14.49 -20.79
CA THR A 305 7.66 15.91 -20.48
C THR A 305 6.33 15.97 -19.72
N PRO A 306 6.34 16.33 -18.43
CA PRO A 306 7.51 16.63 -17.59
C PRO A 306 8.33 15.38 -17.22
N THR A 307 9.60 15.58 -16.87
CA THR A 307 10.56 14.52 -16.52
C THR A 307 9.99 13.57 -15.47
N LEU A 308 10.10 12.27 -15.72
CA LEU A 308 9.60 11.26 -14.79
C LEU A 308 10.50 11.16 -13.56
N THR A 309 10.03 11.73 -12.47
CA THR A 309 10.62 11.61 -11.13
C THR A 309 9.90 10.50 -10.33
N PRO A 310 10.49 10.00 -9.24
CA PRO A 310 9.77 9.13 -8.30
C PRO A 310 8.42 9.70 -7.87
N THR A 311 8.39 11.00 -7.52
CA THR A 311 7.15 11.72 -7.17
C THR A 311 6.14 11.76 -8.32
N GLY A 312 6.61 12.02 -9.55
CA GLY A 312 5.75 12.02 -10.73
C GLY A 312 5.17 10.64 -11.02
N ALA A 313 5.96 9.57 -10.86
CA ALA A 313 5.49 8.20 -11.00
C ALA A 313 4.47 7.82 -9.92
N ALA A 314 4.70 8.22 -8.67
CA ALA A 314 3.77 8.00 -7.55
C ALA A 314 2.43 8.75 -7.69
N ALA A 315 2.43 9.88 -8.42
CA ALA A 315 1.23 10.63 -8.72
C ALA A 315 0.33 9.95 -9.77
N LEU A 316 0.86 9.00 -10.54
CA LEU A 316 0.07 8.31 -11.57
C LEU A 316 -0.98 7.38 -10.97
N ARG A 317 -2.07 7.17 -11.72
CA ARG A 317 -3.22 6.33 -11.36
C ARG A 317 -3.52 5.34 -12.48
N VAL A 318 -4.12 4.20 -12.15
CA VAL A 318 -4.70 3.30 -13.16
C VAL A 318 -5.66 4.07 -14.05
N GLY A 319 -5.58 3.87 -15.36
CA GLY A 319 -6.34 4.59 -16.38
C GLY A 319 -5.66 5.88 -16.89
N GLN A 320 -4.76 6.49 -16.12
CA GLN A 320 -4.00 7.65 -16.61
C GLN A 320 -2.99 7.25 -17.68
N THR A 321 -2.58 8.24 -18.47
CA THR A 321 -1.63 8.05 -19.55
C THR A 321 -0.27 8.66 -19.24
N LEU A 322 0.77 8.05 -19.80
CA LEU A 322 2.13 8.57 -19.79
C LEU A 322 2.73 8.39 -21.19
N THR A 323 3.52 9.34 -21.65
CA THR A 323 4.17 9.26 -22.97
C THR A 323 5.61 8.78 -22.77
N LEU A 324 6.04 7.72 -23.46
CA LEU A 324 7.43 7.25 -23.45
C LEU A 324 7.85 6.94 -24.89
N ASP A 325 8.97 7.48 -25.37
CA ASP A 325 9.43 7.32 -26.76
C ASP A 325 8.31 7.64 -27.78
N ASP A 326 7.70 8.83 -27.67
CA ASP A 326 6.57 9.31 -28.50
C ASP A 326 5.34 8.38 -28.52
N THR A 327 5.26 7.44 -27.58
CA THR A 327 4.18 6.46 -27.49
C THR A 327 3.37 6.71 -26.23
N LEU A 328 2.05 6.83 -26.37
CA LEU A 328 1.13 7.00 -25.24
C LEU A 328 0.79 5.64 -24.63
N PHE A 329 1.17 5.43 -23.37
CA PHE A 329 0.86 4.24 -22.59
C PHE A 329 -0.25 4.55 -21.58
N THR A 330 -1.17 3.61 -21.37
CA THR A 330 -2.16 3.69 -20.30
C THR A 330 -1.69 2.85 -19.11
N VAL A 331 -1.59 3.46 -17.93
CA VAL A 331 -1.32 2.78 -16.66
C VAL A 331 -2.44 1.78 -16.41
N TRP A 332 -2.09 0.51 -16.27
CA TRP A 332 -3.07 -0.56 -16.09
C TRP A 332 -2.98 -1.20 -14.71
N ASP A 333 -1.83 -1.09 -14.04
CA ASP A 333 -1.63 -1.63 -12.71
C ASP A 333 -0.64 -0.82 -11.87
N LEU A 334 -0.80 -0.93 -10.56
CA LEU A 334 0.13 -0.42 -9.55
C LEU A 334 0.54 -1.60 -8.67
N PHE A 335 1.80 -1.63 -8.24
CA PHE A 335 2.32 -2.72 -7.44
C PHE A 335 3.37 -2.25 -6.45
N GLN A 336 3.57 -3.06 -5.41
CA GLN A 336 4.77 -3.05 -4.59
C GLN A 336 5.63 -4.26 -4.96
N ALA A 337 6.93 -4.04 -5.08
CA ALA A 337 7.93 -5.07 -5.35
C ALA A 337 8.89 -5.14 -4.16
N ARG A 338 9.09 -6.34 -3.63
CA ARG A 338 10.00 -6.58 -2.51
C ARG A 338 10.97 -7.71 -2.84
N VAL A 339 12.25 -7.44 -2.69
CA VAL A 339 13.30 -8.46 -2.68
C VAL A 339 13.69 -8.70 -1.22
N ALA A 340 13.88 -9.97 -0.85
CA ALA A 340 14.30 -10.31 0.50
C ALA A 340 15.61 -9.60 0.87
N GLY A 341 15.59 -8.80 1.94
CA GLY A 341 16.74 -8.02 2.41
C GLY A 341 17.03 -6.73 1.63
N ALA A 342 16.15 -6.31 0.72
CA ALA A 342 16.26 -5.03 0.02
C ALA A 342 15.15 -4.06 0.41
N GLU A 343 15.34 -2.77 0.08
CA GLU A 343 14.31 -1.73 0.18
C GLU A 343 13.08 -2.11 -0.67
N THR A 344 11.90 -1.81 -0.14
CA THR A 344 10.65 -1.91 -0.88
C THR A 344 10.66 -0.93 -2.06
N MET A 345 10.28 -1.41 -3.23
CA MET A 345 10.03 -0.56 -4.40
C MET A 345 8.54 -0.46 -4.67
N PHE A 346 8.10 0.73 -5.07
CA PHE A 346 6.78 0.92 -5.66
C PHE A 346 6.92 0.85 -7.18
N GLY A 347 5.84 0.49 -7.86
CA GLY A 347 5.87 0.39 -9.30
C GLY A 347 4.52 0.54 -9.95
N LEU A 348 4.57 0.79 -11.25
CA LEU A 348 3.41 0.79 -12.12
C LEU A 348 3.73 0.03 -13.39
N LEU A 349 2.69 -0.54 -13.97
CA LEU A 349 2.73 -1.13 -15.30
C LEU A 349 1.81 -0.34 -16.21
N ALA A 350 2.30 0.00 -17.40
CA ALA A 350 1.53 0.70 -18.43
C ALA A 350 1.67 -0.03 -19.77
N ARG A 351 0.65 0.09 -20.64
CA ARG A 351 0.59 -0.64 -21.91
C ARG A 351 0.14 0.22 -23.08
N ALA A 352 0.66 -0.10 -24.26
CA ALA A 352 0.28 0.45 -25.56
C ALA A 352 0.32 -0.68 -26.60
N GLY A 353 -0.81 -1.31 -26.88
CA GLY A 353 -0.85 -2.53 -27.70
C GLY A 353 -0.07 -3.69 -27.04
N SER A 354 0.92 -4.24 -27.76
CA SER A 354 1.83 -5.27 -27.24
C SER A 354 3.03 -4.72 -26.47
N ARG A 355 3.21 -3.40 -26.42
CA ARG A 355 4.32 -2.76 -25.70
C ARG A 355 3.95 -2.53 -24.25
N TRP A 356 4.93 -2.75 -23.40
CA TRP A 356 4.82 -2.66 -21.95
C TRP A 356 5.86 -1.71 -21.41
N VAL A 357 5.44 -0.93 -20.42
CA VAL A 357 6.31 -0.11 -19.60
C VAL A 357 6.19 -0.60 -18.17
N MET A 358 7.34 -0.87 -17.56
CA MET A 358 7.46 -1.08 -16.13
C MET A 358 8.29 0.04 -15.56
N ILE A 359 7.69 0.81 -14.67
CA ILE A 359 8.39 1.84 -13.92
C ILE A 359 8.40 1.40 -12.46
N ARG A 360 9.58 1.41 -11.84
CA ARG A 360 9.76 1.12 -10.41
C ARG A 360 10.53 2.24 -9.78
N TRP A 361 10.18 2.62 -8.57
CA TRP A 361 10.85 3.70 -7.86
C TRP A 361 10.98 3.42 -6.38
N THR A 362 12.04 3.98 -5.81
CA THR A 362 12.17 4.22 -4.38
C THR A 362 12.02 5.71 -4.13
N ALA A 363 12.33 6.15 -2.91
CA ALA A 363 12.36 7.56 -2.60
C ALA A 363 13.42 8.33 -3.44
N GLU A 364 14.52 7.68 -3.82
CA GLU A 364 15.71 8.32 -4.40
C GLU A 364 16.00 7.88 -5.83
N ASN A 365 15.50 6.71 -6.23
CA ASN A 365 15.80 6.12 -7.52
C ASN A 365 14.53 5.83 -8.31
N ILE A 366 14.64 5.89 -9.64
CA ILE A 366 13.60 5.46 -10.56
C ILE A 366 14.21 4.65 -11.69
N GLU A 367 13.66 3.47 -11.91
CA GLU A 367 14.00 2.59 -13.01
C GLU A 367 12.83 2.57 -13.99
N CYS A 368 13.12 2.79 -15.27
CA CYS A 368 12.15 2.65 -16.35
C CYS A 368 12.58 1.53 -17.28
N TYR A 369 11.67 0.62 -17.57
CA TYR A 369 11.87 -0.45 -18.51
C TYR A 369 10.78 -0.45 -19.57
N LEU A 370 11.18 -0.65 -20.82
CA LEU A 370 10.28 -0.76 -21.95
C LEU A 370 10.46 -2.14 -22.58
N GLY A 371 9.39 -2.80 -22.97
CA GLY A 371 9.51 -4.10 -23.59
C GLY A 371 8.20 -4.68 -24.09
N GLN A 372 8.15 -6.01 -24.16
CA GLN A 372 6.99 -6.75 -24.66
C GLN A 372 6.93 -8.15 -24.06
N PRO A 373 5.76 -8.81 -24.09
CA PRO A 373 5.65 -10.22 -23.78
C PRO A 373 6.45 -11.04 -24.78
N VAL A 374 7.10 -12.10 -24.31
CA VAL A 374 7.83 -13.06 -25.13
C VAL A 374 7.29 -14.48 -24.90
N PRO A 375 7.08 -15.29 -25.94
CA PRO A 375 6.67 -16.68 -25.76
C PRO A 375 7.75 -17.51 -25.06
N GLU A 376 7.37 -18.34 -24.10
CA GLU A 376 8.29 -19.24 -23.39
C GLU A 376 9.14 -20.11 -24.33
N ARG A 377 8.53 -20.60 -25.42
CA ARG A 377 9.22 -21.41 -26.44
C ARG A 377 10.40 -20.69 -27.10
N GLU A 378 10.41 -19.36 -27.10
CA GLU A 378 11.50 -18.57 -27.66
C GLU A 378 12.67 -18.45 -26.69
N LEU A 379 12.42 -18.63 -25.38
CA LEU A 379 13.43 -18.57 -24.31
C LEU A 379 14.02 -19.94 -23.98
N LEU A 380 13.20 -20.99 -24.08
CA LEU A 380 13.58 -22.37 -23.71
C LEU A 380 13.94 -23.25 -24.92
N ALA A 381 14.10 -22.66 -26.11
CA ALA A 381 14.57 -23.42 -27.26
C ALA A 381 15.96 -24.01 -26.92
N GLU A 382 16.06 -25.34 -26.91
CA GLU A 382 17.33 -26.03 -26.72
C GLU A 382 18.33 -25.51 -27.75
N THR A 383 19.41 -24.88 -27.26
CA THR A 383 20.62 -24.65 -28.05
C THR A 383 21.19 -26.01 -28.40
N LYS A 384 20.77 -26.56 -29.54
CA LYS A 384 21.34 -27.79 -30.11
C LYS A 384 22.81 -27.63 -30.44
#